data_AF-A0A954GQV0-F1
#
_entry.id   AF-A0A954GQV0-F1
#
_cell.length_a   1.000
_cell.length_b   1.000
_cell.length_c   1.000
_cell.angle_alpha   90.00
_cell.angle_beta   90.00
_cell.angle_gamma   90.00
#
_symmetry.space_group_name_H-M   'P 1'
#
loop_
_entity.id
_entity.type
_entity.pdbx_description
1 polymer ?
#
loop_
_entity_poly.entity_id
_entity_poly.type
_entity_poly.pdbx_seq_one_letter_code
_entity_poly.pdbx_strand_id
1 'polypeptide(L)' 'SFRVLDSFPHNRKELSKIVTGHEIGELEIKCRHVPVDVDALRKKLKLNGPNRRTLFIAKIEGRTRYVLAERVDQN' A
#
# COMPACT_ATOMS: atom_id res chain seq x y z
N SER A 1 -1.91 -8.53 13.83
CA SER A 1 -0.85 -7.51 13.78
C SER A 1 -0.39 -7.28 12.35
N PHE A 2 0.50 -6.31 12.08
CA PHE A 2 1.01 -6.04 10.72
C PHE A 2 2.53 -6.07 10.72
N ARG A 3 3.12 -6.69 9.70
CA ARG A 3 4.56 -6.66 9.44
C ARG A 3 4.82 -5.71 8.28
N VAL A 4 5.61 -4.67 8.52
CA VAL A 4 6.01 -3.72 7.47
C VAL A 4 7.00 -4.42 6.53
N LEU A 5 6.69 -4.38 5.24
CA LEU A 5 7.55 -4.87 4.18
C LEU A 5 8.37 -3.72 3.59
N ASP A 6 7.73 -2.58 3.36
CA ASP A 6 8.36 -1.45 2.67
C ASP A 6 7.77 -0.11 3.08
N SER A 7 8.56 0.97 2.99
CA SER A 7 8.08 2.34 3.14
C SER A 7 8.74 3.27 2.13
N PHE A 8 7.91 3.97 1.36
CA PHE A 8 8.35 4.77 0.23
C PHE A 8 7.53 6.06 0.12
N PRO A 9 8.03 7.08 -0.61
CA PRO A 9 7.29 8.32 -0.84
C PRO A 9 5.93 8.06 -1.50
N HIS A 10 4.98 9.00 -1.35
CA HIS A 10 3.68 8.99 -2.01
C HIS A 10 3.80 9.19 -3.54
N ASN A 11 4.38 8.21 -4.23
CA ASN A 11 4.67 8.20 -5.65
C ASN A 11 3.98 7.01 -6.32
N ARG A 12 3.16 7.29 -7.33
CA ARG A 12 2.39 6.27 -8.06
C ARG A 12 3.25 5.30 -8.87
N LYS A 13 4.39 5.76 -9.42
CA LYS A 13 5.29 4.88 -10.20
C LYS A 13 5.91 3.81 -9.31
N GLU A 14 6.42 4.23 -8.14
CA GLU A 14 6.97 3.33 -7.13
C GLU A 14 5.91 2.37 -6.61
N LEU A 15 4.69 2.86 -6.33
CA LEU A 15 3.59 2.00 -5.90
C LEU A 15 3.27 0.91 -6.94
N SER A 16 3.18 1.26 -8.22
CA SER A 16 2.92 0.27 -9.27
C SER A 16 4.04 -0.76 -9.37
N LYS A 17 5.30 -0.32 -9.27
CA LYS A 17 6.47 -1.22 -9.31
C LYS A 17 6.45 -2.20 -8.14
N ILE A 18 6.15 -1.73 -6.94
CA ILE A 18 6.05 -2.55 -5.73
C ILE A 18 4.86 -3.52 -5.83
N VAL A 19 3.70 -3.04 -6.29
CA VAL A 19 2.51 -3.90 -6.48
C VAL A 19 2.79 -5.07 -7.41
N THR A 20 3.44 -4.81 -8.55
CA THR A 20 3.82 -5.86 -9.50
C THR A 20 4.95 -6.74 -8.95
N GLY A 21 5.97 -6.14 -8.32
CA GLY A 21 7.12 -6.88 -7.78
C GLY A 21 6.79 -7.80 -6.61
N HIS A 22 5.72 -7.51 -5.86
CA HIS A 22 5.21 -8.36 -4.78
C HIS A 22 4.02 -9.24 -5.22
N GLU A 23 3.68 -9.29 -6.50
CA GLU A 23 2.58 -10.10 -7.05
C GLU A 23 1.27 -9.93 -6.27
N ILE A 24 0.90 -8.67 -6.02
CA ILE A 24 -0.25 -8.33 -5.17
C ILE A 24 -1.54 -8.45 -5.99
N GLY A 25 -2.39 -9.42 -5.64
CA GLY A 25 -3.74 -9.57 -6.20
C GLY A 25 -4.81 -8.84 -5.40
N GLU A 26 -4.61 -8.66 -4.09
CA GLU A 26 -5.54 -7.95 -3.23
C GLU A 26 -4.81 -6.89 -2.39
N LEU A 27 -5.24 -5.63 -2.54
CA LEU A 27 -4.66 -4.51 -1.83
C LEU A 27 -5.71 -3.81 -0.96
N GLU A 28 -5.57 -3.97 0.35
CA GLU A 28 -6.32 -3.18 1.33
C GLU A 28 -5.64 -1.82 1.49
N ILE A 29 -6.40 -0.72 1.43
CA ILE A 29 -5.84 0.64 1.54
C ILE A 29 -6.42 1.31 2.78
N LYS A 30 -5.54 1.81 3.65
CA LYS A 30 -5.91 2.54 4.87
C LYS A 30 -5.28 3.94 4.85
N CYS A 31 -6.10 4.97 4.94
CA CYS A 31 -5.65 6.36 4.93
C CYS A 31 -5.77 7.01 6.32
N ARG A 32 -4.77 7.82 6.70
CA ARG A 32 -4.78 8.60 7.95
C ARG A 32 -4.35 10.04 7.68
N HIS A 33 -5.30 10.98 7.81
CA HIS A 33 -5.08 12.42 7.64
C HIS A 33 -4.43 12.81 6.30
N VAL A 34 -4.71 12.05 5.24
CA VAL A 34 -4.26 12.31 3.87
C VAL A 34 -5.47 12.17 2.93
N PRO A 35 -5.82 13.22 2.15
CA PRO A 35 -6.88 13.13 1.17
C PRO A 35 -6.38 12.34 -0.05
N VAL A 36 -6.71 11.05 -0.11
CA VAL A 36 -6.44 10.19 -1.26
C VAL A 36 -7.74 9.64 -1.80
N ASP A 37 -7.93 9.78 -3.11
CA ASP A 37 -9.00 9.09 -3.83
C ASP A 37 -8.62 7.61 -3.98
N VAL A 38 -9.21 6.78 -3.11
CA VAL A 38 -8.92 5.35 -3.02
C VAL A 38 -9.40 4.60 -4.27
N ASP A 39 -10.54 5.00 -4.83
CA ASP A 39 -11.12 4.39 -6.02
C ASP A 39 -10.28 4.67 -7.27
N ALA A 40 -9.85 5.91 -7.45
CA ALA A 40 -8.96 6.30 -8.54
C ALA A 40 -7.58 5.65 -8.40
N LEU A 41 -7.09 5.47 -7.17
CA LEU A 41 -5.84 4.75 -6.92
C LEU A 41 -5.97 3.28 -7.29
N ARG A 42 -7.02 2.59 -6.80
CA ARG A 42 -7.30 1.18 -7.10
C ARG A 42 -7.41 0.92 -8.60
N LYS A 43 -8.16 1.74 -9.33
CA LYS A 43 -8.34 1.60 -10.79
C LYS A 43 -7.04 1.70 -11.58
N LYS A 44 -6.02 2.39 -11.04
CA LYS A 44 -4.72 2.58 -11.71
C LYS A 44 -3.71 1.49 -11.39
N LEU A 45 -3.96 0.69 -10.35
CA LEU A 45 -3.07 -0.40 -9.96
C LEU A 45 -3.47 -1.67 -10.70
N LYS A 46 -2.48 -2.30 -11.32
CA LYS A 46 -2.65 -3.64 -11.88
C LYS A 46 -2.42 -4.65 -10.77
N LEU A 47 -3.49 -4.97 -10.04
CA LEU A 47 -3.45 -6.03 -9.04
C LEU A 47 -3.50 -7.37 -9.77
N ASN A 48 -2.42 -8.13 -9.65
CA ASN A 48 -2.29 -9.45 -10.24
C ASN A 48 -1.33 -10.27 -9.38
N GLY A 49 -1.79 -11.45 -8.97
CA GLY A 49 -1.00 -12.39 -8.19
C GLY A 49 -1.72 -12.90 -6.95
N PRO A 50 -1.09 -13.81 -6.19
CA PRO A 50 -1.73 -14.50 -5.07
C PRO A 50 -1.67 -13.71 -3.76
N ASN A 51 -0.86 -12.66 -3.68
CA ASN A 51 -0.54 -12.03 -2.40
C ASN A 51 -1.58 -10.98 -2.01
N ARG A 52 -2.00 -11.03 -0.74
CA ARG A 52 -2.79 -9.98 -0.09
C ARG A 52 -1.87 -9.09 0.73
N ARG A 53 -1.97 -7.78 0.53
CA ARG A 53 -1.19 -6.77 1.26
C ARG A 53 -2.06 -5.60 1.73
N THR A 54 -1.54 -4.83 2.68
CA THR A 54 -2.16 -3.61 3.18
C THR A 54 -1.25 -2.43 2.92
N LEU A 55 -1.75 -1.42 2.22
CA LEU A 55 -1.10 -0.14 2.01
C LEU A 55 -1.63 0.87 3.02
N PHE A 56 -0.76 1.36 3.89
CA PHE A 56 -1.05 2.51 4.73
C PHE A 56 -0.57 3.79 4.04
N ILE A 57 -1.46 4.77 3.98
CA ILE A 57 -1.18 6.11 3.49
C ILE A 57 -1.31 7.07 4.67
N ALA A 58 -0.20 7.58 5.15
CA ALA A 58 -0.16 8.41 6.35
C ALA A 58 0.89 9.50 6.22
N LYS A 59 0.73 10.58 7.01
CA LYS A 59 1.81 11.54 7.24
C LYS A 59 2.75 10.98 8.29
N ILE A 60 4.02 10.81 7.92
CA ILE A 60 5.12 10.44 8.79
C ILE A 60 6.12 11.59 8.73
N GLU A 61 6.44 12.19 9.88
CA GLU A 61 7.34 13.35 9.98
C GLU A 61 6.95 14.49 9.02
N GLY A 62 5.64 14.79 8.95
CA GLY A 62 5.09 15.85 8.10
C GLY A 62 4.99 15.51 6.61
N ARG A 63 5.49 14.35 6.17
CA ARG A 63 5.48 13.93 4.76
C ARG A 63 4.51 12.78 4.53
N THR A 64 3.75 12.85 3.44
CA THR A 64 2.90 11.73 3.03
C THR A 64 3.77 10.55 2.56
N ARG A 65 3.61 9.42 3.22
CA ARG A 65 4.33 8.17 2.94
C ARG A 65 3.35 7.05 2.64
N TYR A 66 3.81 6.13 1.81
CA TYR A 66 3.23 4.82 1.62
C TYR A 66 4.00 3.83 2.49
N VAL A 67 3.27 2.97 3.20
CA VAL A 67 3.83 1.87 3.97
C VAL A 67 3.11 0.61 3.54
N LEU A 68 3.83 -0.29 2.88
CA LEU A 68 3.34 -1.61 2.52
C LEU A 68 3.57 -2.54 3.70
N ALA A 69 2.52 -3.26 4.08
CA ALA A 69 2.58 -4.25 5.13
C ALA A 69 1.83 -5.52 4.72
N GLU A 70 2.20 -6.62 5.36
CA GLU A 70 1.40 -7.82 5.37
C GLU A 70 0.69 -7.96 6.72
N ARG A 71 -0.52 -8.50 6.68
CA ARG A 71 -1.24 -8.84 7.90
C ARG A 71 -0.66 -10.14 8.42
N VAL A 72 -0.15 -10.10 9.64
CA VAL A 72 0.27 -11.30 10.38
C VAL A 72 -0.82 -11.59 11.40
N ASP A 73 -1.45 -12.75 11.25
CA ASP A 73 -2.31 -13.27 12.30
C ASP A 73 -1.42 -13.66 13.47
N GLN A 74 -1.73 -13.13 14.65
CA GLN A 74 -1.07 -13.60 15.86
C GLN A 74 -1.84 -14.83 16.31
N ASN A 75 -1.46 -15.98 15.76
CA ASN A 75 -1.84 -17.26 16.34
C ASN A 75 -0.91 -17.58 17.51
#